data_AF-A0A662KY32-F1
#
_entry.id   AF-A0A662KY32-F1
#
_cell.length_a   1.000
_cell.length_b   1.000
_cell.length_c   1.000
_cell.angle_alpha   90.00
_cell.angle_beta   90.00
_cell.angle_gamma   90.00
#
_symmetry.space_group_name_H-M   'P 1'
#
loop_
_entity.id
_entity.type
_entity.pdbx_description
1 polymer ?
#
loop_
_entity_poly.entity_id
_entity_poly.type
_entity_poly.pdbx_seq_one_letter_code
_entity_poly.pdbx_strand_id
1 'polypeptide(L)'
;MKGGKVIDGNHRLDAIKKLKELGKEYGHVYVMDLDGVKRNRPNLSVYRKLSHKPFLWIDSLPRDLEDVMDVVIVGAERITIGDILSDDKLGKIRDMCDIEIFLRGNNEKEVAEKAKKVGFDGVVIVSPKEKVDVPAWGVYPAEGIVKKLG
;
A
#
# COMPACT_ATOMS: atom_id res chain seq x y z
N MET A 1 5.46 7.77 -5.24
CA MET A 1 5.89 9.05 -4.61
C MET A 1 7.35 8.95 -4.20
N LYS A 2 8.11 10.05 -4.31
CA LYS A 2 9.52 10.14 -3.86
C LYS A 2 9.91 11.58 -3.51
N GLY A 3 10.48 11.78 -2.33
CA GLY A 3 10.83 13.06 -1.73
C GLY A 3 9.62 13.99 -1.59
N GLY A 4 8.48 13.46 -1.14
CA GLY A 4 7.23 14.23 -1.01
C GLY A 4 6.63 14.72 -2.34
N LYS A 5 7.00 14.09 -3.47
CA LYS A 5 6.53 14.44 -4.82
C LYS A 5 5.92 13.23 -5.53
N VAL A 6 4.83 13.45 -6.26
CA VAL A 6 4.32 12.47 -7.22
C VAL A 6 5.26 12.48 -8.43
N ILE A 7 5.63 11.28 -8.88
CA ILE A 7 6.52 11.08 -10.02
C ILE A 7 5.63 10.64 -11.19
N ASP A 8 5.68 11.38 -12.28
CA ASP A 8 4.89 11.15 -13.49
C ASP A 8 5.83 11.25 -14.69
N GLY A 9 6.29 10.10 -15.19
CA GLY A 9 7.43 10.04 -16.10
C GLY A 9 8.66 10.75 -15.54
N ASN A 10 9.11 11.80 -16.22
CA ASN A 10 10.23 12.65 -15.80
C ASN A 10 9.81 13.85 -14.92
N HIS A 11 8.51 14.04 -14.68
CA HIS A 11 7.99 15.18 -13.94
C HIS A 11 7.87 14.89 -12.45
N ARG A 12 8.10 15.93 -11.64
CA ARG A 12 7.93 15.90 -10.18
C ARG A 12 6.85 16.88 -9.79
N LEU A 13 5.69 16.35 -9.44
CA LEU A 13 4.49 17.12 -9.14
C LEU A 13 4.33 17.31 -7.63
N ASP A 14 3.68 18.39 -7.22
CA ASP A 14 3.29 18.57 -5.82
C ASP A 14 2.35 17.43 -5.39
N ALA A 15 2.75 16.69 -4.35
CA ALA A 15 2.05 15.48 -3.97
C ALA A 15 0.64 15.76 -3.43
N ILE A 16 0.47 16.81 -2.63
CA ILE A 16 -0.83 17.14 -2.03
C ILE A 16 -1.82 17.51 -3.14
N LYS A 17 -1.42 18.40 -4.04
CA LYS A 17 -2.28 18.82 -5.15
C LYS A 17 -2.64 17.64 -6.05
N LYS A 18 -1.65 16.89 -6.53
CA LYS A 18 -1.88 15.80 -7.48
C LYS A 18 -2.67 14.64 -6.88
N LEU A 19 -2.41 14.25 -5.63
CA LEU A 19 -3.19 13.20 -4.96
C LEU A 19 -4.65 13.63 -4.73
N LYS A 20 -4.92 14.89 -4.39
CA LYS A 20 -6.30 15.41 -4.29
C LYS A 20 -7.03 15.37 -5.64
N GLU A 21 -6.34 15.73 -6.72
CA GLU A 21 -6.91 15.65 -8.08
C GLU A 21 -7.29 14.21 -8.42
N LEU A 22 -6.37 13.26 -8.24
CA LEU A 22 -6.61 11.83 -8.47
C LEU A 22 -7.73 11.28 -7.56
N GLY A 23 -7.76 11.68 -6.29
CA GLY A 23 -8.80 11.24 -5.35
C GLY A 23 -10.20 11.72 -5.76
N LYS A 24 -10.32 12.92 -6.34
CA LYS A 24 -11.59 13.42 -6.88
C LYS A 24 -12.03 12.68 -8.14
N GLU A 25 -11.07 12.31 -8.99
CA GLU A 25 -11.34 11.66 -10.27
C GLU A 25 -11.67 10.17 -10.11
N TYR A 26 -10.93 9.45 -9.27
CA TYR A 26 -10.99 7.99 -9.16
C TYR A 26 -11.60 7.47 -7.85
N GLY A 27 -11.83 8.34 -6.86
CA GLY A 27 -12.36 7.96 -5.55
C GLY A 27 -11.33 7.31 -4.62
N HIS A 28 -10.43 6.47 -5.16
CA HIS A 28 -9.33 5.83 -4.42
C HIS A 28 -8.01 5.95 -5.19
N VAL A 29 -6.90 6.11 -4.46
CA VAL A 29 -5.57 6.29 -5.07
C VAL A 29 -4.54 5.36 -4.44
N TYR A 30 -3.95 4.49 -5.25
CA TYR A 30 -2.79 3.69 -4.85
C TYR A 30 -1.51 4.54 -4.86
N VAL A 31 -0.79 4.54 -3.75
CA VAL A 31 0.46 5.28 -3.59
C VAL A 31 1.58 4.33 -3.20
N MET A 32 2.45 4.02 -4.16
CA MET A 32 3.75 3.42 -3.85
C MET A 32 4.71 4.50 -3.30
N ASP A 33 4.99 4.47 -2.01
CA ASP A 33 5.96 5.36 -1.37
C ASP A 33 7.38 4.79 -1.53
N LEU A 34 8.13 5.32 -2.49
CA LEU A 34 9.48 4.84 -2.75
C LEU A 34 10.48 5.18 -1.64
N ASP A 35 10.18 6.16 -0.78
CA ASP A 35 11.03 6.46 0.39
C ASP A 35 10.71 5.52 1.55
N GLY A 36 9.42 5.20 1.76
CA GLY A 36 8.99 4.12 2.65
C GLY A 36 9.66 2.81 2.23
N VAL A 37 9.36 2.35 1.01
CA VAL A 37 9.82 1.07 0.46
C VAL A 37 11.35 0.92 0.54
N LYS A 38 12.10 1.95 0.16
CA LYS A 38 13.58 1.84 0.05
C LYS A 38 14.31 2.18 1.35
N ARG A 39 13.75 3.02 2.21
CA ARG A 39 14.49 3.67 3.31
C ARG A 39 13.76 3.66 4.66
N ASN A 40 12.58 3.05 4.75
CA ASN A 40 11.68 3.15 5.92
C ASN A 40 11.38 4.59 6.32
N ARG A 41 11.18 5.46 5.34
CA ARG A 41 10.87 6.88 5.58
C ARG A 41 9.64 7.28 4.78
N PRO A 42 8.45 6.75 5.11
CA PRO A 42 7.22 7.14 4.44
C PRO A 42 6.96 8.65 4.60
N ASN A 43 6.31 9.25 3.62
CA ASN A 43 6.03 10.68 3.59
C ASN A 43 4.77 11.01 4.43
N LEU A 44 4.79 10.61 5.72
CA LEU A 44 3.66 10.71 6.67
C LEU A 44 3.06 12.12 6.77
N SER A 45 3.88 13.16 6.64
CA SER A 45 3.42 14.56 6.68
C SER A 45 2.57 14.95 5.46
N VAL A 46 2.76 14.30 4.31
CA VAL A 46 1.91 14.47 3.13
C VAL A 46 0.56 13.81 3.37
N TYR A 47 0.57 12.57 3.85
CA TYR A 47 -0.65 11.79 4.11
C TYR A 47 -1.54 12.43 5.17
N ARG A 48 -0.94 12.91 6.26
CA ARG A 48 -1.66 13.63 7.32
C ARG A 48 -2.41 14.87 6.81
N LYS A 49 -1.91 15.54 5.76
CA LYS A 49 -2.60 16.71 5.16
C LYS A 49 -3.77 16.30 4.25
N LEU A 50 -3.90 15.02 3.94
CA LEU A 50 -4.94 14.43 3.08
C LEU A 50 -5.96 13.61 3.87
N SER A 51 -5.75 13.40 5.18
CA SER A 51 -6.51 12.46 6.02
C SER A 51 -7.95 12.84 6.33
N HIS A 52 -8.39 14.07 6.04
CA HIS A 52 -9.75 14.53 6.36
C HIS A 52 -10.86 13.67 5.73
N LYS A 53 -10.58 13.11 4.55
CA LYS A 53 -11.41 12.09 3.92
C LYS A 53 -10.44 11.01 3.43
N PRO A 54 -10.40 9.82 4.05
CA PRO A 54 -9.52 8.74 3.61
C PRO A 54 -9.87 8.33 2.17
N PHE A 55 -8.88 8.32 1.29
CA PHE A 55 -8.97 7.81 -0.09
C PHE A 55 -7.66 7.16 -0.57
N LEU A 56 -6.67 7.09 0.32
CA LEU A 56 -5.30 6.69 0.00
C LEU A 56 -5.08 5.24 0.40
N TRP A 57 -4.66 4.45 -0.58
CA TRP A 57 -4.05 3.15 -0.34
C TRP A 57 -2.52 3.32 -0.34
N ILE A 58 -1.92 3.20 0.83
CA ILE A 58 -0.49 3.47 1.04
C ILE A 58 0.32 2.17 1.02
N ASP A 59 1.23 2.08 0.05
CA ASP A 59 2.25 1.02 -0.05
C ASP A 59 3.62 1.59 0.28
N SER A 60 4.00 1.51 1.55
CA SER A 60 5.29 1.96 2.07
C SER A 60 6.18 0.82 2.56
N LEU A 61 5.68 -0.43 2.55
CA LEU A 61 6.33 -1.61 3.14
C LEU A 61 6.90 -1.36 4.55
N PRO A 62 6.04 -1.06 5.54
CA PRO A 62 6.46 -0.90 6.94
C PRO A 62 7.19 -2.15 7.44
N ARG A 63 8.15 -1.96 8.35
CA ARG A 63 9.08 -3.04 8.79
C ARG A 63 8.76 -3.61 10.16
N ASP A 64 7.90 -2.95 10.92
CA ASP A 64 7.40 -3.39 12.21
C ASP A 64 5.98 -2.89 12.46
N LEU A 65 5.46 -3.16 13.66
CA LEU A 65 4.10 -2.80 14.04
C LEU A 65 3.97 -1.28 14.19
N GLU A 66 4.99 -0.63 14.73
CA GLU A 66 5.04 0.81 14.95
C GLU A 66 4.95 1.57 13.62
N ASP A 67 5.71 1.14 12.61
CA ASP A 67 5.66 1.68 11.25
C ASP A 67 4.26 1.51 10.63
N VAL A 68 3.59 0.37 10.87
CA VAL A 68 2.22 0.14 10.41
C VAL A 68 1.26 1.13 11.07
N MET A 69 1.33 1.27 12.39
CA MET A 69 0.47 2.17 13.15
C MET A 69 0.65 3.63 12.72
N ASP A 70 1.87 4.06 12.45
CA ASP A 70 2.17 5.40 11.93
C ASP A 70 1.41 5.69 10.63
N VAL A 71 1.37 4.73 9.70
CA VAL A 71 0.67 4.87 8.42
C VAL A 71 -0.85 4.88 8.61
N VAL A 72 -1.38 4.03 9.50
CA VAL A 72 -2.81 4.00 9.84
C VAL A 72 -3.25 5.33 10.46
N ILE A 73 -2.52 5.83 11.46
CA ILE A 73 -2.83 7.06 12.20
C ILE A 73 -2.85 8.29 11.28
N VAL A 74 -2.02 8.33 10.23
CA VAL A 74 -2.03 9.44 9.26
C VAL A 74 -3.16 9.37 8.24
N GLY A 75 -4.12 8.45 8.42
CA GLY A 75 -5.38 8.41 7.68
C GLY A 75 -5.30 7.61 6.37
N ALA A 76 -4.51 6.54 6.36
CA ALA A 76 -4.59 5.55 5.29
C ALA A 76 -6.00 4.93 5.27
N GLU A 77 -6.59 4.82 4.09
CA GLU A 77 -7.83 4.04 3.89
C GLU A 77 -7.50 2.55 3.77
N ARG A 78 -6.39 2.26 3.08
CA ARG A 78 -5.84 0.91 2.91
C ARG A 78 -4.34 0.95 3.06
N ILE A 79 -3.75 -0.16 3.47
CA ILE A 79 -2.29 -0.28 3.54
C ILE A 79 -1.79 -1.55 2.86
N THR A 80 -0.57 -1.48 2.34
CA THR A 80 0.19 -2.64 1.89
C THR A 80 1.34 -2.93 2.85
N ILE A 81 1.42 -4.16 3.33
CA ILE A 81 2.46 -4.65 4.23
C ILE A 81 3.28 -5.73 3.51
N GLY A 82 4.58 -5.79 3.77
CA GLY A 82 5.44 -6.83 3.20
C GLY A 82 5.31 -8.16 3.93
N ASP A 83 5.54 -9.26 3.22
CA ASP A 83 5.59 -10.62 3.76
C ASP A 83 6.78 -10.91 4.70
N ILE A 84 7.67 -9.93 4.92
CA ILE A 84 8.85 -10.02 5.79
C ILE A 84 8.52 -10.17 7.29
N LEU A 85 7.31 -9.79 7.71
CA LEU A 85 6.88 -9.91 9.10
C LEU A 85 6.49 -11.35 9.43
N SER A 86 6.76 -11.76 10.67
CA SER A 86 6.30 -13.05 11.19
C SER A 86 4.78 -13.09 11.30
N ASP A 87 4.21 -14.29 11.24
CA ASP A 87 2.75 -14.49 11.34
C ASP A 87 2.17 -13.92 12.65
N ASP A 88 2.90 -14.02 13.77
CA ASP A 88 2.50 -13.41 15.05
C ASP A 88 2.38 -11.88 14.95
N LYS A 89 3.33 -11.22 14.29
CA LYS A 89 3.29 -9.77 14.09
C LYS A 89 2.14 -9.39 13.14
N LEU A 90 1.94 -10.15 12.08
CA LEU A 90 0.84 -9.92 11.13
C LEU A 90 -0.53 -10.10 11.78
N GLY A 91 -0.68 -11.12 12.64
CA GLY A 91 -1.89 -11.31 13.44
C GLY A 91 -2.18 -10.12 14.35
N LYS A 92 -1.18 -9.64 15.10
CA LYS A 92 -1.32 -8.44 15.93
C LYS A 92 -1.73 -7.21 15.11
N ILE A 93 -1.15 -7.03 13.93
CA ILE A 93 -1.54 -5.94 13.02
C ILE A 93 -3.01 -6.06 12.63
N ARG A 94 -3.48 -7.26 12.27
CA ARG A 94 -4.89 -7.48 11.93
C ARG A 94 -5.79 -7.11 13.10
N ASP A 95 -5.46 -7.55 14.31
CA ASP A 95 -6.26 -7.34 15.52
C ASP A 95 -6.35 -5.86 15.91
N MET A 96 -5.31 -5.08 15.63
CA MET A 96 -5.21 -3.67 16.04
C MET A 96 -5.78 -2.69 15.02
N CYS A 97 -5.94 -3.09 13.77
CA CYS A 97 -6.31 -2.19 12.67
C CYS A 97 -7.69 -2.52 12.13
N ASP A 98 -8.53 -1.50 11.96
CA ASP A 98 -9.88 -1.59 11.37
C ASP A 98 -9.92 -0.95 9.97
N ILE A 99 -8.90 -1.25 9.15
CA ILE A 99 -8.80 -0.82 7.75
C ILE A 99 -8.51 -2.01 6.85
N GLU A 100 -8.64 -1.84 5.54
CA GLU A 100 -8.24 -2.91 4.61
C GLU A 100 -6.71 -3.04 4.53
N ILE A 101 -6.21 -4.26 4.69
CA ILE A 101 -4.79 -4.58 4.71
C ILE A 101 -4.49 -5.58 3.61
N PHE A 102 -3.50 -5.27 2.78
CA PHE A 102 -3.06 -6.13 1.69
C PHE A 102 -1.63 -6.60 1.93
N LEU A 103 -1.39 -7.90 1.76
CA LEU A 103 -0.05 -8.47 1.86
C LEU A 103 0.66 -8.41 0.51
N ARG A 104 1.89 -7.91 0.48
CA ARG A 104 2.74 -7.91 -0.71
C ARG A 104 3.82 -8.98 -0.63
N GLY A 105 3.97 -9.72 -1.72
CA GLY A 105 4.97 -10.77 -1.87
C GLY A 105 5.34 -10.98 -3.33
N ASN A 106 6.42 -11.74 -3.55
CA ASN A 106 6.92 -12.05 -4.89
C ASN A 106 6.43 -13.40 -5.42
N ASN A 107 5.98 -14.29 -4.54
CA ASN A 107 5.38 -15.58 -4.89
C ASN A 107 3.88 -15.50 -4.67
N GLU A 108 3.11 -15.63 -5.76
CA GLU A 108 1.67 -15.42 -5.77
C GLU A 108 0.91 -16.39 -4.84
N LYS A 109 1.29 -17.67 -4.80
CA LYS A 109 0.60 -18.68 -4.00
C LYS A 109 0.91 -18.51 -2.52
N GLU A 110 2.20 -18.36 -2.19
CA GLU A 110 2.64 -18.20 -0.81
C GLU A 110 2.06 -16.95 -0.16
N VAL A 111 2.04 -15.81 -0.88
CA VAL A 111 1.47 -14.57 -0.34
C VAL A 111 -0.06 -14.66 -0.17
N ALA A 112 -0.76 -15.32 -1.10
CA ALA A 112 -2.21 -15.52 -1.00
C ALA A 112 -2.59 -16.43 0.19
N GLU A 113 -1.88 -17.56 0.36
CA GLU A 113 -2.07 -18.46 1.49
C GLU A 113 -1.79 -17.75 2.82
N LYS A 114 -0.70 -16.96 2.87
CA LYS A 114 -0.33 -16.21 4.07
C LYS A 114 -1.36 -15.13 4.41
N ALA A 115 -1.83 -14.36 3.42
CA ALA A 115 -2.86 -13.34 3.60
C ALA A 115 -4.18 -13.96 4.12
N LYS A 116 -4.60 -15.09 3.54
CA LYS A 116 -5.78 -15.83 3.97
C LYS A 116 -5.66 -16.35 5.40
N LYS A 117 -4.48 -16.88 5.76
CA LYS A 117 -4.19 -17.38 7.11
C LYS A 117 -4.31 -16.30 8.18
N VAL A 118 -3.81 -15.09 7.90
CA VAL A 118 -3.84 -13.97 8.87
C VAL A 118 -5.13 -13.15 8.83
N GLY A 119 -6.00 -13.37 7.84
CA GLY A 119 -7.25 -12.63 7.68
C GLY A 119 -7.07 -11.25 7.06
N PHE A 120 -6.10 -11.07 6.16
CA PHE A 120 -5.93 -9.85 5.39
C PHE A 120 -6.88 -9.83 4.17
N ASP A 121 -7.22 -8.62 3.72
CA ASP A 121 -8.28 -8.36 2.73
C ASP A 121 -7.88 -8.76 1.31
N GLY A 122 -6.59 -9.00 1.08
CA GLY A 122 -6.08 -9.48 -0.19
C GLY A 122 -4.57 -9.38 -0.31
N VAL A 123 -4.11 -9.39 -1.56
CA VAL A 123 -2.68 -9.32 -1.89
C VAL A 123 -2.34 -8.28 -2.95
N VAL A 124 -1.11 -7.80 -2.88
CA VAL A 124 -0.47 -6.99 -3.91
C VAL A 124 0.70 -7.77 -4.47
N ILE A 125 0.72 -7.95 -5.79
CA ILE A 125 1.73 -8.76 -6.48
C ILE A 125 2.45 -7.89 -7.49
N VAL A 126 3.77 -7.92 -7.48
CA VAL A 126 4.58 -7.17 -8.44
C VAL A 126 4.70 -7.98 -9.72
N SER A 127 4.19 -7.46 -10.83
CA SER A 127 4.21 -8.12 -12.14
C SER A 127 3.73 -9.58 -12.08
N PRO A 128 2.48 -9.82 -11.62
CA PRO A 128 1.94 -11.16 -11.42
C PRO A 128 1.96 -11.97 -12.71
N LYS A 129 2.23 -13.27 -12.59
CA LYS A 129 2.18 -14.24 -13.70
C LYS A 129 0.98 -15.16 -13.63
N GLU A 130 0.49 -15.42 -12.42
CA GLU A 130 -0.63 -16.31 -12.15
C GLU A 130 -1.77 -15.58 -11.44
N LYS A 131 -2.98 -16.11 -11.54
CA LYS A 131 -4.13 -15.68 -10.73
C LYS A 131 -4.08 -16.37 -9.36
N VAL A 132 -4.66 -15.73 -8.37
CA VAL A 132 -4.82 -16.26 -7.00
C VAL A 132 -6.29 -16.27 -6.60
N ASP A 133 -6.64 -17.06 -5.58
CA ASP A 133 -8.01 -17.27 -5.09
C ASP A 133 -8.45 -16.26 -4.02
N VAL A 134 -7.72 -15.16 -3.88
CA VAL A 134 -8.01 -14.04 -2.96
C VAL A 134 -8.09 -12.73 -3.75
N PRO A 135 -8.74 -11.68 -3.21
CA PRO A 135 -8.69 -10.36 -3.84
C PRO A 135 -7.24 -9.93 -4.09
N ALA A 136 -6.89 -9.61 -5.33
CA ALA A 136 -5.51 -9.37 -5.70
C ALA A 136 -5.36 -8.19 -6.64
N TRP A 137 -4.25 -7.46 -6.48
CA TRP A 137 -3.88 -6.34 -7.34
C TRP A 137 -2.47 -6.55 -7.89
N GLY A 138 -2.34 -6.46 -9.20
CA GLY A 138 -1.08 -6.46 -9.92
C GLY A 138 -0.53 -5.05 -10.00
N VAL A 139 0.70 -4.87 -9.55
CA VAL A 139 1.44 -3.62 -9.70
C VAL A 139 2.48 -3.82 -10.78
N TYR A 140 2.49 -2.93 -11.78
CA TYR A 140 3.39 -2.97 -12.93
C TYR A 140 4.26 -1.71 -12.92
N PRO A 141 5.38 -1.70 -12.18
CA PRO A 141 6.17 -0.48 -11.98
C PRO A 141 6.70 0.15 -13.27
N ALA A 142 7.02 -0.68 -14.28
CA ALA A 142 7.50 -0.21 -15.58
C ALA A 142 6.43 0.56 -16.37
N GLU A 143 5.16 0.23 -16.17
CA GLU A 143 4.02 0.83 -16.85
C GLU A 143 3.37 1.94 -16.00
N GLY A 144 3.70 2.02 -14.70
CA GLY A 144 3.10 2.98 -13.79
C GLY A 144 1.63 2.71 -13.47
N ILE A 145 1.18 1.45 -13.60
CA ILE A 145 -0.22 1.07 -13.43
C ILE A 145 -0.41 0.04 -12.30
N VAL A 146 -1.61 0.06 -11.74
CA VAL A 146 -2.13 -0.94 -10.80
C VAL A 146 -3.45 -1.46 -11.34
N LYS A 147 -3.63 -2.78 -11.35
CA LYS A 147 -4.83 -3.44 -11.90
C LYS A 147 -5.33 -4.50 -10.93
N LYS A 148 -6.64 -4.59 -10.76
CA LYS A 148 -7.26 -5.71 -10.05
C LYS A 148 -7.12 -7.01 -10.86
N LEU A 149 -6.80 -8.10 -10.19
CA LEU A 149 -6.62 -9.44 -10.77
C LEU A 149 -7.83 -10.32 -10.40
N GLY A 150 -8.92 -10.21 -11.16
CA GLY A 150 -10.17 -10.93 -10.86
C GLY A 150 -11.12 -10.13 -9.98
#